data_AF-A0AA89CM24-F1
#
_entry.id   AF-A0AA89CM24-F1
#
_cell.length_a   1.000
_cell.length_b   1.000
_cell.length_c   1.000
_cell.angle_alpha   90.00
_cell.angle_beta   90.00
_cell.angle_gamma   90.00
#
_symmetry.space_group_name_H-M   'P 1'
#
loop_
_entity.id
_entity.type
_entity.pdbx_description
1 polymer ?
#
loop_
_entity_poly.entity_id
_entity_poly.type
_entity_poly.pdbx_seq_one_letter_code
_entity_poly.pdbx_strand_id
1 'polypeptide(L)'
;MISQPNYSQDLTGKWILKELGYKEFKKNPGLQILKFDANKAELFTDLELTKPELNLSVSDNILLLDDGKKYGHYKLLEKNVLRLFANGTFNGDRAILDMDFLRLLPTKTQLSQKEIETLSFEYQEEGKPAFKIAFNQELLDKETLERLKWKEGTRMKIERLDETYFIAIFHHGRKGASMPIREVSTELLKIYCVPNKTGEIIAVRSK
;
A
#
# COMPACT_ATOMS: atom_id res chain seq x y z
N MET A 1 40.54 -10.66 5.84
CA MET A 1 39.23 -9.98 5.84
C MET A 1 38.56 -10.31 4.52
N ILE A 2 37.53 -11.15 4.55
CA ILE A 2 36.74 -11.44 3.34
C ILE A 2 35.74 -10.28 3.23
N SER A 3 36.04 -9.32 2.34
CA SER A 3 35.04 -8.35 1.91
C SER A 3 33.96 -9.13 1.17
N GLN A 4 32.80 -9.31 1.80
CA GLN A 4 31.63 -9.76 1.06
C GLN A 4 31.33 -8.71 -0.02
N PRO A 5 31.00 -9.12 -1.25
CA PRO A 5 30.62 -8.18 -2.29
C PRO A 5 29.40 -7.40 -1.79
N ASN A 6 29.54 -6.07 -1.74
CA ASN A 6 28.39 -5.16 -1.67
C ASN A 6 27.56 -5.44 -2.91
N TYR A 7 26.55 -6.30 -2.78
CA TYR A 7 25.41 -6.26 -3.69
C TYR A 7 24.92 -4.82 -3.62
N SER A 8 25.17 -4.05 -4.67
CA SER A 8 24.39 -2.88 -5.01
C SER A 8 22.93 -3.33 -4.88
N GLN A 9 22.30 -3.00 -3.76
CA GLN A 9 20.91 -3.35 -3.52
C GLN A 9 20.15 -2.49 -4.51
N ASP A 10 19.67 -3.08 -5.60
CA ASP A 10 18.85 -2.36 -6.55
C ASP A 10 17.51 -2.04 -5.87
N LEU A 11 17.43 -0.84 -5.32
CA LEU A 11 16.24 -0.28 -4.67
C LEU A 11 15.36 0.48 -5.66
N THR A 12 15.85 0.70 -6.87
CA THR A 12 15.18 1.51 -7.90
C THR A 12 13.73 1.09 -8.06
N GLY A 13 12.84 2.08 -8.09
CA GLY A 13 11.40 1.85 -8.21
C GLY A 13 10.62 2.33 -6.99
N LYS A 14 9.37 1.90 -6.91
CA LYS A 14 8.39 2.42 -5.97
C LYS A 14 8.04 1.38 -4.93
N TRP A 15 7.87 1.81 -3.70
CA TRP A 15 7.63 0.95 -2.56
C TRP A 15 6.47 1.51 -1.75
N ILE A 16 5.45 0.71 -1.48
CA ILE A 16 4.26 1.11 -0.72
C ILE A 16 4.41 0.71 0.74
N LEU A 17 4.06 1.61 1.65
CA LEU A 17 4.05 1.34 3.08
C LEU A 17 2.92 0.37 3.43
N LYS A 18 3.29 -0.80 3.95
CA LYS A 18 2.35 -1.83 4.44
C LYS A 18 1.93 -1.55 5.88
N GLU A 19 2.91 -1.35 6.73
CA GLU A 19 2.69 -1.22 8.16
C GLU A 19 3.76 -0.32 8.78
N LEU A 20 3.32 0.46 9.75
CA LEU A 20 4.16 1.24 10.64
C LEU A 20 4.01 0.67 12.04
N GLY A 21 5.13 0.46 12.71
CA GLY A 21 5.20 -0.19 14.00
C GLY A 21 6.05 0.49 15.04
N TYR A 22 5.76 0.10 16.28
CA TYR A 22 6.62 0.30 17.43
C TYR A 22 6.42 -0.87 18.40
N LYS A 23 7.48 -1.65 18.64
CA LYS A 23 7.40 -2.93 19.38
C LYS A 23 6.32 -3.83 18.75
N GLU A 24 5.41 -4.36 19.57
CA GLU A 24 4.30 -5.23 19.14
C GLU A 24 3.14 -4.46 18.47
N PHE A 25 3.13 -3.12 18.55
CA PHE A 25 2.07 -2.34 17.93
C PHE A 25 2.34 -2.14 16.45
N LYS A 26 1.38 -2.53 15.59
CA LYS A 26 1.42 -2.37 14.14
C LYS A 26 0.13 -1.73 13.65
N LYS A 27 0.23 -0.75 12.75
CA LYS A 27 -0.92 -0.14 12.06
C LYS A 27 -0.63 0.08 10.58
N ASN A 28 -1.68 0.04 9.76
CA ASN A 28 -1.60 0.57 8.40
C ASN A 28 -1.75 2.11 8.48
N PRO A 29 -0.75 2.89 8.05
CA PRO A 29 -0.76 4.34 8.19
C PRO A 29 -1.44 5.08 7.02
N GLY A 30 -2.10 4.35 6.10
CA GLY A 30 -2.64 4.90 4.86
C GLY A 30 -1.64 4.83 3.71
N LEU A 31 -1.97 5.48 2.60
CA LEU A 31 -1.14 5.48 1.39
C LEU A 31 0.14 6.27 1.62
N GLN A 32 1.28 5.59 1.56
CA GLN A 32 2.59 6.22 1.44
C GLN A 32 3.43 5.46 0.44
N ILE A 33 4.09 6.17 -0.46
CA ILE A 33 4.95 5.60 -1.50
C ILE A 33 6.34 6.19 -1.37
N LEU A 34 7.32 5.33 -1.14
CA LEU A 34 8.73 5.67 -1.19
C LEU A 34 9.27 5.29 -2.57
N LYS A 35 9.67 6.29 -3.35
CA LYS A 35 10.26 6.12 -4.69
C LYS A 35 11.77 6.30 -4.59
N PHE A 36 12.52 5.28 -4.99
CA PHE A 36 13.98 5.33 -5.11
C PHE A 36 14.38 5.54 -6.56
N ASP A 37 15.30 6.47 -6.78
CA ASP A 37 15.95 6.73 -8.06
C ASP A 37 17.44 7.03 -7.82
N ALA A 38 18.30 6.08 -8.17
CA ALA A 38 19.74 6.11 -7.91
C ALA A 38 20.08 6.47 -6.45
N ASN A 39 20.59 7.67 -6.21
CA ASN A 39 20.99 8.18 -4.90
C ASN A 39 19.93 9.07 -4.23
N LYS A 40 18.69 9.04 -4.70
CA LYS A 40 17.57 9.83 -4.18
C LYS A 40 16.42 8.93 -3.78
N ALA A 41 15.70 9.35 -2.74
CA ALA A 41 14.43 8.78 -2.35
C ALA A 41 13.40 9.90 -2.09
N GLU A 42 12.18 9.68 -2.53
CA GLU A 42 11.08 10.65 -2.44
C GLU A 42 9.88 9.96 -1.78
N LEU A 43 9.29 10.57 -0.75
CA LEU A 43 8.10 10.07 -0.08
C LEU A 43 6.86 10.82 -0.58
N PHE A 44 5.83 10.09 -1.00
CA PHE A 44 4.55 10.62 -1.46
C PHE A 44 3.40 10.06 -0.63
N THR A 45 2.29 10.80 -0.55
CA THR A 45 1.06 10.38 0.14
C THR A 45 -0.13 10.23 -0.81
N ASP A 46 0.09 10.44 -2.11
CA ASP A 46 -0.87 10.28 -3.20
C ASP A 46 -0.34 9.33 -4.29
N LEU A 47 -1.23 8.84 -5.16
CA LEU A 47 -0.86 7.95 -6.27
C LEU A 47 -0.39 8.70 -7.52
N GLU A 48 -0.69 10.00 -7.64
CA GLU A 48 -0.30 10.80 -8.80
C GLU A 48 1.18 11.21 -8.73
N LEU A 49 1.78 11.10 -7.53
CA LEU A 49 3.15 11.47 -7.22
C LEU A 49 3.43 12.93 -7.58
N THR A 50 2.43 13.80 -7.39
CA THR A 50 2.50 15.19 -7.85
C THR A 50 3.53 16.01 -7.08
N LYS A 51 3.65 15.80 -5.78
CA LYS A 51 4.58 16.50 -4.90
C LYS A 51 5.09 15.59 -3.80
N PRO A 52 6.42 15.44 -3.63
CA PRO A 52 6.95 14.70 -2.51
C PRO A 52 6.70 15.46 -1.20
N GLU A 53 6.25 14.73 -0.19
CA GLU A 53 6.20 15.18 1.21
C GLU A 53 7.60 15.27 1.81
N LEU A 54 8.51 14.42 1.33
CA LEU A 54 9.89 14.38 1.80
C LEU A 54 10.84 14.03 0.66
N ASN A 55 11.90 14.81 0.52
CA ASN A 55 13.05 14.49 -0.33
C ASN A 55 14.18 13.99 0.55
N LEU A 56 14.82 12.92 0.10
CA LEU A 56 15.89 12.24 0.81
C LEU A 56 17.03 11.92 -0.14
N SER A 57 18.25 11.98 0.36
CA SER A 57 19.41 11.38 -0.30
C SER A 57 19.71 10.01 0.30
N VAL A 58 20.20 9.11 -0.56
CA VAL A 58 20.53 7.73 -0.22
C VAL A 58 22.04 7.61 -0.16
N SER A 59 22.58 7.22 0.99
CA SER A 59 24.00 6.95 1.20
C SER A 59 24.13 5.64 1.94
N ASP A 60 24.71 4.63 1.28
CA ASP A 60 24.71 3.25 1.79
C ASP A 60 23.30 2.83 2.21
N ASN A 61 23.12 2.37 3.44
CA ASN A 61 21.85 1.97 4.04
C ASN A 61 21.15 3.08 4.84
N ILE A 62 21.49 4.35 4.57
CA ILE A 62 21.00 5.52 5.31
C ILE A 62 20.21 6.44 4.37
N LEU A 63 19.09 6.94 4.88
CA LEU A 63 18.34 8.05 4.27
C LEU A 63 18.68 9.34 5.01
N LEU A 64 19.06 10.37 4.27
CA LEU A 64 19.46 11.67 4.79
C LEU A 64 18.48 12.75 4.32
N LEU A 65 18.19 13.70 5.19
CA LEU A 65 17.48 14.94 4.86
C LEU A 65 18.39 15.88 4.04
N ASP A 66 17.81 16.92 3.44
CA ASP A 66 18.55 17.92 2.66
C ASP A 66 19.65 18.65 3.46
N ASP A 67 19.48 18.77 4.79
CA ASP A 67 20.48 19.33 5.70
C ASP A 67 21.58 18.34 6.13
N GLY A 68 21.58 17.14 5.55
CA GLY A 68 22.53 16.07 5.84
C GLY A 68 22.24 15.29 7.12
N LYS A 69 21.19 15.64 7.89
CA LYS A 69 20.82 14.87 9.08
C LYS A 69 20.23 13.51 8.67
N LYS A 70 20.49 12.51 9.51
CA LYS A 70 19.91 11.18 9.35
C LYS A 70 18.40 11.21 9.56
N TYR A 71 17.65 10.85 8.52
CA TYR A 71 16.22 10.57 8.62
C TYR A 71 15.99 9.17 9.21
N GLY A 72 16.69 8.17 8.66
CA GLY A 72 16.55 6.79 9.08
C GLY A 72 17.62 5.89 8.48
N HIS A 73 17.62 4.64 8.88
CA HIS A 73 18.38 3.59 8.20
C HIS A 73 17.43 2.52 7.72
N TYR A 74 17.71 1.94 6.57
CA TYR A 74 16.88 0.89 5.99
C TYR A 74 17.62 -0.43 5.90
N LYS A 75 16.86 -1.52 5.78
CA LYS A 75 17.35 -2.86 5.51
C LYS A 75 16.44 -3.52 4.51
N LEU A 76 17.02 -4.06 3.44
CA LEU A 76 16.31 -4.99 2.57
C LEU A 76 16.21 -6.34 3.28
N LEU A 77 15.00 -6.72 3.70
CA LEU A 77 14.74 -8.00 4.36
C LEU A 77 14.66 -9.12 3.33
N GLU A 78 13.99 -8.83 2.22
CA GLU A 78 13.83 -9.71 1.05
C GLU A 78 13.81 -8.84 -0.21
N LYS A 79 13.90 -9.46 -1.40
CA LYS A 79 13.94 -8.75 -2.70
C LYS A 79 12.88 -7.65 -2.86
N ASN A 80 11.70 -7.84 -2.26
CA ASN A 80 10.55 -6.95 -2.36
C ASN A 80 10.07 -6.42 -1.00
N VAL A 81 10.87 -6.56 0.06
CA VAL A 81 10.52 -6.10 1.41
C VAL A 81 11.65 -5.25 1.97
N LEU A 82 11.37 -3.96 2.15
CA LEU A 82 12.28 -2.96 2.71
C LEU A 82 11.76 -2.53 4.08
N ARG A 83 12.58 -2.66 5.12
CA ARG A 83 12.28 -2.12 6.44
C ARG A 83 13.06 -0.84 6.67
N LEU A 84 12.36 0.25 6.98
CA LEU A 84 12.94 1.54 7.35
C LEU A 84 12.77 1.78 8.85
N PHE A 85 13.85 2.14 9.51
CA PHE A 85 13.85 2.55 10.91
C PHE A 85 14.12 4.05 11.00
N ALA A 86 13.12 4.81 11.45
CA ALA A 86 13.20 6.26 11.56
C ALA A 86 12.82 6.74 12.96
N ASN A 87 13.38 7.88 13.37
CA ASN A 87 12.96 8.53 14.59
C ASN A 87 11.53 9.07 14.42
N GLY A 88 10.69 8.82 15.41
CA GLY A 88 9.33 9.32 15.46
C GLY A 88 8.86 9.47 16.90
N THR A 89 7.54 9.57 17.08
CA THR A 89 6.91 9.63 18.39
C THR A 89 5.84 8.56 18.53
N PHE A 90 5.77 7.95 19.71
CA PHE A 90 4.71 7.01 20.09
C PHE A 90 4.18 7.41 21.47
N ASN A 91 2.89 7.73 21.56
CA ASN A 91 2.25 8.27 22.77
C ASN A 91 2.98 9.49 23.39
N GLY A 92 3.58 10.34 22.55
CA GLY A 92 4.31 11.53 22.98
C GLY A 92 5.80 11.30 23.26
N ASP A 93 6.22 10.05 23.43
CA ASP A 93 7.62 9.70 23.68
C ASP A 93 8.38 9.50 22.37
N ARG A 94 9.67 9.87 22.39
CA ARG A 94 10.58 9.58 21.27
C ARG A 94 10.74 8.07 21.11
N ALA A 95 10.57 7.59 19.89
CA ALA A 95 10.63 6.18 19.56
C ALA A 95 11.35 5.99 18.21
N ILE A 96 11.92 4.81 18.02
CA ILE A 96 12.33 4.33 16.69
C ILE A 96 11.15 3.55 16.13
N LEU A 97 10.56 4.06 15.08
CA LEU A 97 9.46 3.42 14.36
C LEU A 97 10.05 2.51 13.29
N ASP A 98 9.47 1.32 13.13
CA ASP A 98 9.81 0.42 12.04
C ASP A 98 8.69 0.40 10.99
N MET A 99 9.06 0.66 9.74
CA MET A 99 8.14 0.81 8.62
C MET A 99 8.48 -0.21 7.55
N ASP A 100 7.54 -1.11 7.27
CA ASP A 100 7.70 -2.12 6.23
C ASP A 100 7.09 -1.65 4.94
N PHE A 101 7.95 -1.48 3.94
CA PHE A 101 7.58 -1.16 2.59
C PHE A 101 7.65 -2.39 1.70
N LEU A 102 6.63 -2.56 0.86
CA LEU A 102 6.60 -3.59 -0.18
C LEU A 102 6.88 -2.96 -1.54
N ARG A 103 7.72 -3.60 -2.35
CA ARG A 103 7.95 -3.13 -3.72
C ARG A 103 6.66 -3.20 -4.52
N LEU A 104 6.30 -2.09 -5.17
CA LEU A 104 5.22 -2.06 -6.14
C LEU A 104 5.66 -2.79 -7.40
N LEU A 105 4.84 -3.76 -7.81
CA LEU A 105 5.10 -4.62 -8.95
C LEU A 105 3.92 -4.52 -9.92
N PRO A 106 4.18 -4.61 -11.24
CA PRO A 106 3.13 -4.60 -12.25
C PRO A 106 2.02 -5.60 -11.92
N THR A 107 0.78 -5.18 -12.10
CA THR A 107 -0.37 -6.07 -11.93
C THR A 107 -0.38 -7.11 -13.05
N LYS A 108 -0.44 -8.39 -12.68
CA LYS A 108 -0.58 -9.48 -13.65
C LYS A 108 -2.01 -9.53 -14.15
N THR A 109 -2.23 -9.12 -15.40
CA THR A 109 -3.56 -9.13 -16.02
C THR A 109 -3.46 -9.03 -17.54
N GLN A 110 -4.46 -9.56 -18.24
CA GLN A 110 -4.72 -9.28 -19.66
C GLN A 110 -5.92 -8.33 -19.85
N LEU A 111 -6.61 -8.00 -18.77
CA LEU A 111 -7.78 -7.13 -18.75
C LEU A 111 -7.36 -5.67 -18.70
N SER A 112 -8.05 -4.84 -19.47
CA SER A 112 -8.05 -3.39 -19.31
C SER A 112 -8.71 -2.98 -17.99
N GLN A 113 -8.45 -1.74 -17.58
CA GLN A 113 -9.10 -1.16 -16.40
C GLN A 113 -10.63 -1.22 -16.50
N LYS A 114 -11.20 -0.89 -17.67
CA LYS A 114 -12.65 -0.91 -17.88
C LYS A 114 -13.22 -2.32 -17.72
N GLU A 115 -12.52 -3.33 -18.23
CA GLU A 115 -12.95 -4.72 -18.05
C GLU A 115 -12.91 -5.12 -16.57
N ILE A 116 -11.85 -4.79 -15.83
CA ILE A 116 -11.75 -5.04 -14.38
C ILE A 116 -12.92 -4.39 -13.64
N GLU A 117 -13.25 -3.14 -13.98
CA GLU A 117 -14.34 -2.38 -13.35
C GLU A 117 -15.73 -3.00 -13.56
N THR A 118 -15.92 -3.83 -14.59
CA THR A 118 -17.18 -4.58 -14.81
C THR A 118 -17.29 -5.87 -14.00
N LEU A 119 -16.20 -6.34 -13.40
CA LEU A 119 -16.19 -7.57 -12.61
C LEU A 119 -16.61 -7.28 -11.16
N SER A 120 -17.14 -8.30 -10.50
CA SER A 120 -17.40 -8.28 -9.06
C SER A 120 -16.83 -9.54 -8.44
N PHE A 121 -16.23 -9.40 -7.27
CA PHE A 121 -15.59 -10.50 -6.56
C PHE A 121 -16.13 -10.59 -5.13
N GLU A 122 -15.96 -11.76 -4.52
CA GLU A 122 -16.25 -12.00 -3.12
C GLU A 122 -15.02 -12.59 -2.44
N TYR A 123 -14.70 -12.02 -1.28
CA TYR A 123 -13.71 -12.55 -0.37
C TYR A 123 -14.40 -13.07 0.88
N GLN A 124 -14.12 -14.32 1.25
CA GLN A 124 -14.68 -14.96 2.42
C GLN A 124 -13.56 -15.29 3.41
N GLU A 125 -13.66 -14.78 4.63
CA GLU A 125 -12.82 -15.18 5.75
C GLU A 125 -13.66 -16.04 6.70
N GLU A 126 -13.07 -17.09 7.26
CA GLU A 126 -13.78 -17.97 8.20
C GLU A 126 -14.33 -17.17 9.39
N GLY A 127 -15.62 -17.36 9.70
CA GLY A 127 -16.28 -16.67 10.81
C GLY A 127 -16.65 -15.20 10.55
N LYS A 128 -16.44 -14.66 9.34
CA LYS A 128 -16.88 -13.29 8.97
C LYS A 128 -17.85 -13.32 7.77
N PRO A 129 -18.71 -12.31 7.60
CA PRO A 129 -19.50 -12.19 6.39
C PRO A 129 -18.62 -12.04 5.14
N ALA A 130 -19.11 -12.54 4.00
CA ALA A 130 -18.47 -12.32 2.71
C ALA A 130 -18.32 -10.82 2.43
N PHE A 131 -17.13 -10.43 1.99
CA PHE A 131 -16.84 -9.07 1.58
C PHE A 131 -16.94 -8.96 0.06
N LYS A 132 -17.94 -8.22 -0.41
CA LYS A 132 -18.12 -7.94 -1.83
C LYS A 132 -17.16 -6.84 -2.28
N ILE A 133 -16.48 -7.12 -3.39
CA ILE A 133 -15.64 -6.17 -4.11
C ILE A 133 -16.32 -5.90 -5.44
N ALA A 134 -16.75 -4.66 -5.64
CA ALA A 134 -17.31 -4.21 -6.90
C ALA A 134 -17.04 -2.73 -7.10
N PHE A 135 -16.85 -2.32 -8.34
CA PHE A 135 -16.32 -1.00 -8.67
C PHE A 135 -17.41 -0.04 -9.13
N ASN A 136 -17.19 1.25 -8.90
CA ASN A 136 -18.02 2.36 -9.40
C ASN A 136 -19.51 2.29 -9.00
N GLN A 137 -19.83 1.61 -7.90
CA GLN A 137 -21.19 1.52 -7.35
C GLN A 137 -21.19 1.60 -5.81
N GLU A 138 -22.35 1.91 -5.25
CA GLU A 138 -22.60 1.89 -3.80
C GLU A 138 -22.74 0.45 -3.30
N LEU A 139 -22.00 0.10 -2.24
CA LEU A 139 -21.98 -1.25 -1.66
C LEU A 139 -22.82 -1.39 -0.39
N LEU A 140 -23.29 -0.28 0.20
CA LEU A 140 -24.28 -0.31 1.27
C LEU A 140 -25.70 -0.27 0.70
N ASP A 141 -26.60 -1.03 1.30
CA ASP A 141 -28.01 -0.97 0.95
C ASP A 141 -28.64 0.37 1.36
N LYS A 142 -29.70 0.76 0.64
CA LYS A 142 -30.38 2.05 0.81
C LYS A 142 -30.97 2.21 2.22
N GLU A 143 -31.51 1.14 2.80
CA GLU A 143 -32.10 1.17 4.14
C GLU A 143 -31.05 1.48 5.21
N THR A 144 -29.87 0.85 5.10
CA THR A 144 -28.72 1.13 5.96
C THR A 144 -28.26 2.58 5.83
N LEU A 145 -28.16 3.11 4.61
CA LEU A 145 -27.79 4.52 4.39
C LEU A 145 -28.79 5.49 5.01
N GLU A 146 -30.10 5.25 4.82
CA GLU A 146 -31.17 6.07 5.39
C GLU A 146 -31.15 6.03 6.92
N ARG A 147 -31.02 4.84 7.51
CA ARG A 147 -30.92 4.64 8.97
C ARG A 147 -29.73 5.39 9.57
N LEU A 148 -28.58 5.35 8.90
CA LEU A 148 -27.34 6.01 9.35
C LEU A 148 -27.28 7.49 8.96
N LYS A 149 -28.27 8.00 8.19
CA LYS A 149 -28.31 9.35 7.63
C LYS A 149 -27.06 9.68 6.82
N TRP A 150 -26.54 8.70 6.10
CA TRP A 150 -25.36 8.84 5.24
C TRP A 150 -25.77 9.04 3.78
N LYS A 151 -25.12 10.00 3.11
CA LYS A 151 -25.33 10.24 1.67
C LYS A 151 -24.68 9.17 0.80
N GLU A 152 -23.54 8.65 1.26
CA GLU A 152 -22.75 7.63 0.58
C GLU A 152 -22.18 6.68 1.63
N GLY A 153 -22.11 5.40 1.28
CA GLY A 153 -21.61 4.33 2.11
C GLY A 153 -20.19 3.97 1.73
N THR A 154 -20.05 2.82 1.09
CA THR A 154 -18.75 2.32 0.62
C THR A 154 -18.76 2.26 -0.90
N ARG A 155 -17.73 2.83 -1.51
CA ARG A 155 -17.49 2.73 -2.95
C ARG A 155 -16.05 2.32 -3.19
N MET A 156 -15.83 1.53 -4.24
CA MET A 156 -14.49 1.17 -4.67
C MET A 156 -14.24 1.66 -6.09
N LYS A 157 -13.01 2.09 -6.37
CA LYS A 157 -12.57 2.51 -7.70
C LYS A 157 -11.25 1.83 -8.04
N ILE A 158 -11.03 1.57 -9.32
CA ILE A 158 -9.71 1.23 -9.82
C ILE A 158 -8.92 2.51 -10.04
N GLU A 159 -7.76 2.57 -9.43
CA GLU A 159 -6.74 3.58 -9.72
C GLU A 159 -5.49 2.90 -10.29
N ARG A 160 -4.58 3.68 -10.83
CA ARG A 160 -3.38 3.15 -11.48
C ARG A 160 -2.17 4.03 -11.18
N LEU A 161 -1.06 3.39 -10.86
CA LEU A 161 0.27 4.00 -10.84
C LEU A 161 1.20 3.12 -11.66
N ASP A 162 1.76 3.69 -12.73
CA ASP A 162 2.53 2.99 -13.76
C ASP A 162 1.81 1.76 -14.32
N GLU A 163 2.28 0.55 -14.04
CA GLU A 163 1.69 -0.73 -14.46
C GLU A 163 0.97 -1.45 -13.30
N THR A 164 0.82 -0.79 -12.15
CA THR A 164 0.16 -1.35 -10.97
C THR A 164 -1.24 -0.76 -10.83
N TYR A 165 -2.26 -1.62 -10.82
CA TYR A 165 -3.62 -1.26 -10.46
C TYR A 165 -3.81 -1.27 -8.95
N PHE A 166 -4.70 -0.41 -8.47
CA PHE A 166 -5.05 -0.26 -7.08
C PHE A 166 -6.56 -0.30 -6.90
N ILE A 167 -7.00 -0.84 -5.77
CA ILE A 167 -8.36 -0.66 -5.28
C ILE A 167 -8.34 0.49 -4.29
N ALA A 168 -8.94 1.60 -4.69
CA ALA A 168 -9.21 2.72 -3.81
C ALA A 168 -10.57 2.52 -3.15
N ILE A 169 -10.58 2.43 -1.82
CA ILE A 169 -11.79 2.27 -1.01
C ILE A 169 -12.17 3.63 -0.45
N PHE A 170 -13.41 4.03 -0.71
CA PHE A 170 -14.02 5.25 -0.21
C PHE A 170 -15.09 4.90 0.81
N HIS A 171 -15.05 5.57 1.96
CA HIS A 171 -16.11 5.52 2.98
C HIS A 171 -16.68 6.93 3.15
N HIS A 172 -17.99 7.09 2.97
CA HIS A 172 -18.69 8.38 3.07
C HIS A 172 -18.08 9.46 2.17
N GLY A 173 -17.74 9.07 0.93
CA GLY A 173 -17.11 9.95 -0.05
C GLY A 173 -15.64 10.27 0.22
N ARG A 174 -15.04 9.76 1.30
CA ARG A 174 -13.63 9.99 1.65
C ARG A 174 -12.80 8.75 1.35
N LYS A 175 -11.69 8.93 0.64
CA LYS A 175 -10.73 7.86 0.35
C LYS A 175 -10.08 7.39 1.66
N GLY A 176 -10.30 6.13 2.02
CA GLY A 176 -9.76 5.52 3.24
C GLY A 176 -8.47 4.76 2.98
N ALA A 177 -8.46 3.88 1.97
CA ALA A 177 -7.32 3.01 1.67
C ALA A 177 -7.11 2.84 0.16
N SER A 178 -5.86 2.61 -0.24
CA SER A 178 -5.49 2.17 -1.59
C SER A 178 -4.66 0.91 -1.49
N MET A 179 -5.15 -0.18 -2.03
CA MET A 179 -4.48 -1.48 -1.96
C MET A 179 -4.06 -1.94 -3.35
N PRO A 180 -2.79 -2.30 -3.57
CA PRO A 180 -2.31 -2.69 -4.88
C PRO A 180 -2.79 -4.10 -5.26
N ILE A 181 -3.11 -4.27 -6.54
CA ILE A 181 -3.55 -5.53 -7.13
C ILE A 181 -2.32 -6.28 -7.62
N ARG A 182 -2.12 -7.49 -7.08
CA ARG A 182 -1.06 -8.40 -7.53
C ARG A 182 -1.43 -9.01 -8.88
N GLU A 183 -2.67 -9.50 -8.97
CA GLU A 183 -3.16 -10.27 -10.11
C GLU A 183 -4.68 -10.10 -10.21
N VAL A 184 -5.19 -10.00 -11.44
CA VAL A 184 -6.62 -9.99 -11.70
C VAL A 184 -6.92 -10.68 -13.03
N SER A 185 -7.96 -11.50 -13.02
CA SER A 185 -8.51 -12.19 -14.18
C SER A 185 -10.04 -12.14 -14.12
N THR A 186 -10.72 -12.84 -15.03
CA THR A 186 -12.19 -12.97 -14.98
C THR A 186 -12.67 -13.72 -13.75
N GLU A 187 -11.82 -14.59 -13.18
CA GLU A 187 -12.16 -15.55 -12.12
C GLU A 187 -11.70 -15.13 -10.73
N LEU A 188 -10.60 -14.36 -10.63
CA LEU A 188 -10.01 -14.01 -9.34
C LEU A 188 -9.42 -12.61 -9.31
N LEU A 189 -9.33 -12.08 -8.10
CA LEU A 189 -8.69 -10.83 -7.76
C LEU A 189 -7.79 -11.05 -6.56
N LYS A 190 -6.49 -10.86 -6.74
CA LYS A 190 -5.46 -10.98 -5.70
C LYS A 190 -4.92 -9.61 -5.33
N ILE A 191 -5.06 -9.24 -4.07
CA ILE A 191 -4.63 -7.95 -3.52
C ILE A 191 -3.53 -8.23 -2.49
N TYR A 192 -2.51 -7.39 -2.43
CA TYR A 192 -1.44 -7.48 -1.43
C TYR A 192 -1.39 -6.22 -0.58
N CYS A 193 -0.52 -6.20 0.43
CA CYS A 193 -0.39 -5.09 1.38
C CYS A 193 -1.60 -4.96 2.33
N VAL A 194 -2.30 -6.08 2.58
CA VAL A 194 -3.46 -6.13 3.49
C VAL A 194 -2.99 -6.37 4.92
N PRO A 195 -3.53 -5.66 5.93
CA PRO A 195 -3.19 -5.86 7.33
C PRO A 195 -3.86 -7.12 7.92
N ASN A 196 -3.55 -8.28 7.35
CA ASN A 196 -3.99 -9.60 7.84
C ASN A 196 -2.78 -10.55 7.99
N LYS A 197 -3.00 -11.77 8.47
CA LYS A 197 -1.93 -12.75 8.72
C LYS A 197 -1.11 -13.09 7.48
N THR A 198 -1.73 -13.09 6.29
CA THR A 198 -1.12 -13.49 5.03
C THR A 198 -0.48 -12.32 4.28
N GLY A 199 -0.83 -11.08 4.62
CA GLY A 199 -0.45 -9.88 3.86
C GLY A 199 -1.19 -9.73 2.52
N GLU A 200 -2.08 -10.68 2.19
CA GLU A 200 -2.74 -10.80 0.88
C GLU A 200 -4.18 -11.28 1.06
N ILE A 201 -5.06 -10.91 0.12
CA ILE A 201 -6.39 -11.50 -0.01
C ILE A 201 -6.58 -12.01 -1.44
N ILE A 202 -7.34 -13.10 -1.56
CA ILE A 202 -7.76 -13.67 -2.84
C ILE A 202 -9.28 -13.69 -2.83
N ALA A 203 -9.87 -12.87 -3.68
CA ALA A 203 -11.31 -12.84 -3.91
C ALA A 203 -11.63 -13.61 -5.19
N VAL A 204 -12.74 -14.34 -5.19
CA VAL A 204 -13.22 -15.14 -6.33
C VAL A 204 -14.38 -14.43 -7.01
N ARG A 205 -14.60 -14.71 -8.29
CA ARG A 205 -15.67 -14.11 -9.06
C ARG A 205 -17.03 -14.35 -8.39
N SER A 206 -17.75 -13.26 -8.10
CA SER A 206 -19.16 -13.32 -7.70
C SER A 206 -20.01 -13.58 -8.96
N LYS A 207 -20.95 -14.52 -8.85
CA LYS A 207 -21.83 -14.93 -9.95
C LYS A 207 -23.01 -13.99 -10.11
#